data_AF-A0A950NCD8-F1
#
_entry.id   AF-A0A950NCD8-F1
#
_cell.length_a   1.000
_cell.length_b   1.000
_cell.length_c   1.000
_cell.angle_alpha   90.00
_cell.angle_beta   90.00
_cell.angle_gamma   90.00
#
_symmetry.space_group_name_H-M   'P 1'
#
loop_
_entity.id
_entity.type
_entity.pdbx_description
1 polymer ?
#
loop_
_entity_poly.entity_id
_entity_poly.type
_entity_poly.pdbx_seq_one_letter_code
_entity_poly.pdbx_strand_id
1 'polypeptide(L)' 'MRLLFVGAPAVGKGTQAKRLAEALAVPHISTGDIL' A
#
# COMPACT_ATOMS: atom_id res chain seq x y z
N MET A 1 11.22 -8.62 -0.29
CA MET A 1 11.23 -7.35 0.48
C MET A 1 9.89 -7.21 1.19
N ARG A 2 9.84 -6.66 2.41
CA ARG A 2 8.60 -6.42 3.16
C ARG A 2 8.52 -4.94 3.55
N LEU A 3 7.46 -4.26 3.15
CA LEU A 3 7.21 -2.84 3.37
C LEU A 3 5.85 -2.66 4.02
N LEU A 4 5.76 -1.72 4.98
CA LEU A 4 4.52 -1.38 5.68
C LEU A 4 4.33 0.13 5.64
N PHE A 5 3.18 0.57 5.13
CA PHE A 5 2.79 1.98 5.12
C PHE A 5 1.87 2.28 6.31
N VAL A 6 2.34 3.11 7.25
CA VAL A 6 1.59 3.53 8.45
C VAL A 6 1.37 5.04 8.47
N GLY A 7 0.30 5.49 9.15
CA GLY A 7 -0.07 6.90 9.24
C GLY A 7 -1.58 7.11 9.43
N ALA A 8 -2.00 8.36 9.60
CA ALA A 8 -3.40 8.72 9.84
C ALA A 8 -4.37 8.24 8.73
N PRO A 9 -5.68 8.09 9.02
CA PRO A 9 -6.68 7.83 7.99
C PRO A 9 -6.62 8.86 6.85
N ALA A 10 -6.89 8.44 5.61
CA ALA A 10 -6.89 9.28 4.42
C ALA A 10 -5.57 10.00 4.03
N VAL A 11 -4.43 9.74 4.70
CA VAL A 11 -3.12 10.35 4.35
C VAL A 11 -2.51 9.84 3.02
N GLY A 12 -3.25 9.03 2.24
CA GLY A 12 -2.80 8.57 0.91
C GLY A 12 -1.90 7.34 0.89
N LYS A 13 -1.83 6.57 1.98
CA LYS A 13 -0.98 5.36 2.10
C LYS A 13 -1.25 4.34 1.00
N GLY A 14 -2.52 4.03 0.74
CA GLY A 14 -2.90 3.07 -0.30
C GLY A 14 -2.47 3.53 -1.70
N THR A 15 -2.57 4.83 -1.99
CA THR A 15 -2.11 5.41 -3.25
C THR A 15 -0.60 5.27 -3.42
N GLN A 16 0.18 5.56 -2.38
CA GLN A 16 1.64 5.42 -2.41
C GLN A 16 2.06 3.96 -2.52
N ALA A 17 1.45 3.07 -1.74
CA ALA A 17 1.73 1.65 -1.73
C ALA A 17 1.42 1.00 -3.09
N LYS A 18 0.30 1.36 -3.73
CA LYS A 18 -0.06 0.88 -5.07
C LYS A 18 0.96 1.32 -6.14
N ARG A 19 1.33 2.60 -6.16
CA ARG A 19 2.35 3.12 -7.11
C ARG A 19 3.70 2.43 -6.95
N LEU A 20 4.13 2.20 -5.71
CA LEU A 20 5.38 1.51 -5.44
C LEU A 20 5.31 0.03 -5.82
N ALA A 21 4.19 -0.63 -5.55
CA ALA A 21 3.96 -2.02 -5.93
C ALA A 21 4.00 -2.23 -7.44
N GLU A 22 3.38 -1.32 -8.21
CA GLU A 22 3.44 -1.30 -9.68
C GLU A 22 4.87 -1.10 -10.18
N ALA A 23 5.59 -0.13 -9.64
CA ALA A 23 6.97 0.19 -10.06
C ALA A 23 7.97 -0.95 -9.77
N LEU A 24 7.74 -1.71 -8.69
CA LEU A 24 8.62 -2.80 -8.27
C LEU A 24 8.13 -4.20 -8.68
N ALA A 25 7.00 -4.27 -9.37
CA ALA A 25 6.32 -5.53 -9.70
C ALA A 25 6.14 -6.46 -8.49
N VAL A 26 5.76 -5.91 -7.34
CA VAL A 26 5.49 -6.67 -6.10
C VAL A 26 4.01 -6.65 -5.73
N PRO A 27 3.49 -7.68 -5.06
CA PRO A 27 2.10 -7.69 -4.59
C PRO A 27 1.80 -6.54 -3.61
N HIS A 28 0.66 -5.90 -3.80
CA HIS A 28 0.08 -4.96 -2.84
C HIS A 28 -1.06 -5.63 -2.07
N ILE A 29 -1.03 -5.54 -0.74
CA ILE A 29 -2.09 -6.04 0.14
C ILE A 29 -2.50 -4.89 1.06
N SER A 30 -3.78 -4.54 1.07
CA SER A 30 -4.34 -3.58 2.01
C SER A 30 -5.43 -4.21 2.86
N THR A 31 -5.53 -3.81 4.13
CA THR A 31 -6.59 -4.30 5.02
C THR A 31 -7.98 -3.86 4.57
N GLY A 32 -8.08 -2.77 3.80
CA GLY A 32 -9.36 -2.30 3.26
C GLY A 32 -9.87 -3.14 2.09
N ASP A 33 -8.98 -3.82 1.36
CA ASP A 33 -9.37 -4.70 0.24
C ASP A 33 -9.84 -6.08 0.70
N ILE A 34 -9.66 -6.41 1.99
CA ILE A 34 -10.01 -7.70 2.60
C ILE A 34 -11.38 -7.65 3.30
N LEU A 35 -11.93 -6.45 3.53
CA LEU A 35 -13.26 -6.22 4.12
C LEU A 35 -14.36 -6.33 3.05
#